data_AF-A0A2V9X1Y3-F1
#
_entry.id   AF-A0A2V9X1Y3-F1
#
_cell.length_a   1.000
_cell.length_b   1.000
_cell.length_c   1.000
_cell.angle_alpha   90.00
_cell.angle_beta   90.00
_cell.angle_gamma   90.00
#
_symmetry.space_group_name_H-M   'P 1'
#
loop_
_entity.id
_entity.type
_entity.pdbx_description
1 polymer ?
#
loop_
_entity_poly.entity_id
_entity_poly.type
_entity_poly.pdbx_seq_one_letter_code
_entity_poly.pdbx_strand_id
1 'polypeptide(L)'
;DRNYQLNLAFSHPLHGRLQFTGEFYGDTQLERTTPAFISSLWALTYTVTPRLVVDGGFEAGLTSGGPHRHVFVGATYSIGELYPGWQKRRGIHH
;
A
#
# COMPACT_ATOMS: atom_id res chain seq x y z
N ASP A 1 -20.00 -4.29 23.80
CA ASP A 1 -19.79 -4.05 22.36
C ASP A 1 -18.48 -3.33 22.13
N ARG A 2 -17.47 -4.04 21.65
CA ARG A 2 -16.22 -3.45 21.14
C ARG A 2 -15.88 -4.16 19.84
N ASN A 3 -16.06 -3.45 18.73
CA ASN A 3 -15.55 -3.86 17.44
C ASN A 3 -14.07 -3.48 17.41
N TYR A 4 -13.21 -4.46 17.22
CA TYR A 4 -11.77 -4.25 17.11
C TYR A 4 -11.39 -4.36 15.65
N GLN A 5 -11.16 -3.20 15.03
CA GLN A 5 -10.61 -3.09 13.69
C GLN A 5 -9.09 -2.99 13.78
N LEU A 6 -8.40 -3.94 13.16
CA LEU A 6 -6.94 -3.95 13.07
C LEU A 6 -6.55 -3.62 11.63
N ASN A 7 -5.66 -2.65 11.47
CA ASN A 7 -5.02 -2.34 10.19
C ASN A 7 -3.50 -2.27 10.43
N LEU A 8 -2.76 -3.06 9.67
CA LEU A 8 -1.32 -3.11 9.68
C LEU A 8 -0.80 -2.95 8.25
N ALA A 9 -0.23 -1.79 7.96
CA ALA A 9 0.44 -1.52 6.69
C ALA A 9 1.96 -1.56 6.87
N PHE A 10 2.67 -2.12 5.89
CA PHE A 10 4.12 -2.09 5.81
C PHE A 10 4.55 -1.80 4.37
N SER A 11 5.64 -1.07 4.24
CA SER A 11 6.27 -0.80 2.95
C SER A 11 7.76 -1.07 3.03
N HIS A 12 8.30 -1.69 1.99
CA HIS A 12 9.71 -2.02 1.90
C HIS A 12 10.25 -1.66 0.51
N PRO A 13 11.32 -0.86 0.43
CA PRO A 13 12.04 -0.68 -0.81
C PRO A 13 12.72 -2.02 -1.16
N LEU A 14 12.44 -2.57 -2.34
CA LEU A 14 13.03 -3.82 -2.78
C LEU A 14 14.42 -3.57 -3.36
N HIS A 15 14.48 -2.84 -4.47
CA HIS A 15 15.74 -2.50 -5.11
C HIS A 15 15.57 -1.33 -6.08
N GLY A 16 16.51 -0.38 -6.02
CA GLY A 16 16.52 0.79 -6.89
C GLY A 16 15.20 1.59 -6.81
N ARG A 17 14.40 1.48 -7.86
CA ARG A 17 13.14 2.23 -8.05
C ARG A 17 11.88 1.42 -7.75
N LEU A 18 12.04 0.16 -7.31
CA LEU A 18 10.95 -0.74 -6.97
C LEU A 18 10.69 -0.75 -5.46
N GLN A 19 9.43 -0.57 -5.10
CA GLN A 19 8.93 -0.64 -3.73
C GLN A 19 7.77 -1.63 -3.67
N PHE A 20 7.63 -2.25 -2.51
CA PHE A 20 6.57 -3.18 -2.21
C PHE A 20 5.82 -2.73 -0.97
N THR A 21 4.50 -2.78 -1.04
CA THR A 21 3.62 -2.42 0.06
C THR A 21 2.65 -3.57 0.31
N GLY A 22 2.48 -3.92 1.57
CA GLY A 22 1.47 -4.87 2.01
C GLY A 22 0.65 -4.26 3.12
N GLU A 23 -0.65 -4.48 3.09
CA GLU A 23 -1.57 -4.07 4.16
C GLU A 23 -2.41 -5.26 4.57
N PHE A 24 -2.53 -5.48 5.87
CA PHE A 24 -3.43 -6.46 6.45
C PHE A 24 -4.52 -5.72 7.22
N TYR A 25 -5.76 -5.99 6.87
CA TYR A 25 -6.89 -5.41 7.59
C TYR A 25 -7.85 -6.52 8.00
N GLY A 26 -8.38 -6.41 9.21
CA GLY A 26 -9.32 -7.38 9.74
C GLY A 26 -10.27 -6.76 10.75
N ASP A 27 -11.50 -7.25 10.74
CA ASP A 27 -12.52 -6.91 11.73
C ASP A 27 -12.79 -8.14 12.60
N THR A 28 -12.66 -7.96 13.91
CA THR A 28 -12.96 -8.99 14.91
C THR A 28 -14.22 -8.57 15.65
N GLN A 29 -15.38 -9.05 15.18
CA GLN A 29 -16.63 -8.98 15.94
C GLN A 29 -16.68 -10.18 16.90
N LEU A 30 -16.97 -9.90 18.18
CA LEU A 30 -16.98 -10.88 19.28
C LEU A 30 -18.22 -11.82 19.26
N GLU A 31 -18.99 -11.82 18.18
CA GLU A 31 -20.25 -12.54 18.04
C GLU A 31 -20.01 -13.90 17.35
N ARG A 32 -20.45 -15.01 17.98
CA ARG A 32 -20.24 -16.41 17.54
C ARG A 32 -20.83 -16.77 16.16
N THR A 33 -21.47 -15.83 15.48
CA THR A 33 -22.26 -16.02 14.25
C THR A 33 -21.69 -15.32 13.03
N THR A 34 -20.73 -14.40 13.17
CA THR A 34 -20.15 -13.66 12.04
C THR A 34 -18.67 -14.01 11.89
N PRO A 35 -18.24 -14.66 10.79
CA PRO A 35 -16.86 -15.09 10.64
C PRO A 35 -15.92 -13.89 10.60
N ALA A 36 -14.87 -13.93 11.43
CA ALA A 36 -13.80 -12.94 11.43
C ALA A 36 -13.21 -12.81 10.02
N PHE A 37 -13.22 -11.59 9.48
CA PHE A 37 -12.69 -11.31 8.15
C PHE A 37 -11.25 -10.84 8.27
N ILE A 38 -10.36 -11.47 7.51
CA ILE A 38 -8.99 -11.00 7.31
C ILE A 38 -8.79 -10.84 5.81
N SER A 39 -8.33 -9.67 5.42
CA SER A 39 -7.91 -9.38 4.07
C SER A 39 -6.49 -8.86 4.05
N SER A 40 -5.87 -9.03 2.90
CA SER A 40 -4.55 -8.51 2.61
C SER A 40 -4.53 -7.80 1.27
N LEU A 41 -3.93 -6.62 1.23
CA LEU A 41 -3.62 -5.88 0.01
C LEU A 41 -2.13 -5.99 -0.24
N TRP A 42 -1.76 -6.28 -1.48
CA TRP A 42 -0.38 -6.38 -1.92
C TRP A 42 -0.18 -5.49 -3.12
N ALA A 43 0.78 -4.59 -3.06
CA ALA A 43 1.05 -3.62 -4.13
C ALA A 43 2.55 -3.53 -4.42
N LEU A 44 2.86 -3.37 -5.70
CA LEU A 44 4.19 -3.09 -6.23
C LEU A 44 4.15 -1.71 -6.87
N THR A 45 5.11 -0.88 -6.49
CA THR A 45 5.27 0.48 -7.00
C THR A 45 6.62 0.60 -7.67
N TYR A 46 6.64 1.05 -8.92
CA TYR A 46 7.84 1.23 -9.71
C TYR A 46 7.96 2.67 -10.22
N THR A 47 9.03 3.33 -9.81
CA THR A 47 9.35 4.67 -10.30
C THR A 47 10.02 4.57 -11.67
N VAL A 48 9.28 4.83 -12.75
CA VAL A 48 9.82 4.83 -14.12
C VAL A 48 10.74 6.03 -14.32
N THR A 49 10.30 7.22 -13.90
CA THR A 49 11.07 8.46 -13.89
C THR A 49 10.79 9.24 -12.60
N PRO A 50 11.57 10.26 -12.22
CA PRO A 50 11.25 11.11 -11.07
C PRO A 50 9.85 11.78 -11.14
N ARG A 51 9.21 11.77 -12.31
CA ARG A 51 7.86 12.32 -12.54
C ARG A 51 6.82 11.25 -12.86
N LEU A 52 7.20 10.00 -13.09
CA LEU A 52 6.29 8.93 -13.48
C LEU A 52 6.49 7.73 -12.57
N VAL A 53 5.45 7.41 -11.81
CA VAL A 53 5.36 6.22 -10.98
C VAL A 53 4.25 5.35 -11.54
N VAL A 54 4.50 4.06 -11.66
CA VAL A 54 3.49 3.06 -12.00
C VAL A 54 3.32 2.18 -10.79
N ASP A 55 2.08 1.86 -10.46
CA ASP A 55 1.74 0.98 -9.35
C ASP A 55 0.74 -0.07 -9.80
N GLY A 56 0.78 -1.21 -9.14
CA GLY A 56 -0.16 -2.27 -9.40
C GLY A 56 -0.21 -3.22 -8.23
N GLY A 57 -1.37 -3.79 -8.00
CA GLY A 57 -1.58 -4.61 -6.83
C GLY A 57 -2.83 -5.44 -6.93
N PHE A 58 -2.99 -6.27 -5.91
CA PHE A 58 -4.15 -7.10 -5.76
C PHE A 58 -4.55 -7.19 -4.31
N GLU A 59 -5.85 -7.42 -4.13
CA GLU A 59 -6.44 -7.67 -2.84
C GLU A 59 -6.80 -9.16 -2.74
N ALA A 60 -6.25 -9.82 -1.72
CA ALA A 60 -6.51 -11.20 -1.40
C ALA A 60 -7.25 -11.27 -0.06
N GLY A 61 -8.57 -11.47 -0.13
CA GLY A 61 -9.39 -11.85 1.02
C GLY A 61 -9.13 -13.30 1.42
N LEU A 62 -8.81 -13.55 2.69
CA LEU A 62 -8.55 -14.90 3.23
C LEU A 62 -9.83 -15.66 3.62
N THR A 63 -11.01 -15.06 3.46
CA THR A 63 -12.29 -15.72 3.77
C THR A 63 -13.17 -15.84 2.52
N SER A 64 -13.84 -16.98 2.39
CA SER A 64 -14.66 -17.38 1.23
C SER A 64 -16.00 -16.63 1.09
N GLY A 65 -16.16 -15.47 1.73
CA GLY A 65 -17.42 -14.70 1.75
C GLY A 65 -17.31 -13.20 1.45
N GLY A 66 -16.10 -12.66 1.25
CA GLY A 66 -15.87 -11.24 0.90
C GLY A 66 -15.54 -11.05 -0.59
N PRO A 67 -15.82 -9.87 -1.16
CA PRO A 67 -15.95 -9.68 -2.60
C PRO A 67 -14.64 -9.96 -3.36
N HIS A 68 -14.82 -10.53 -4.55
CA HIS A 68 -13.88 -10.80 -5.63
C HIS A 68 -12.49 -10.18 -5.48
N ARG A 69 -11.45 -11.01 -5.64
CA ARG A 69 -10.05 -10.58 -5.78
C ARG A 69 -9.97 -9.39 -6.73
N HIS A 70 -9.72 -8.20 -6.20
CA HIS A 70 -9.59 -7.00 -6.99
C HIS A 70 -8.13 -6.84 -7.40
N VAL A 71 -7.91 -6.67 -8.69
CA VAL A 71 -6.60 -6.32 -9.24
C VAL A 71 -6.69 -4.90 -9.75
N PHE A 72 -5.68 -4.09 -9.44
CA PHE A 72 -5.60 -2.73 -9.91
C PHE A 72 -4.24 -2.46 -10.56
N VAL A 73 -4.24 -1.52 -11.49
CA VAL A 73 -3.04 -0.96 -12.09
C VAL A 73 -3.26 0.53 -12.25
N GLY A 74 -2.26 1.30 -11.84
CA GLY A 74 -2.28 2.75 -11.77
C GLY A 74 -1.00 3.36 -12.33
N ALA A 75 -1.10 4.61 -12.78
CA ALA A 75 0.06 5.41 -13.12
C ALA A 75 -0.16 6.83 -12.60
N THR A 76 0.82 7.31 -11.85
CA THR A 76 0.86 8.66 -11.30
C THR A 76 1.92 9.47 -12.03
N TYR A 77 1.50 10.56 -12.68
CA TYR A 77 2.41 11.48 -13.36
C TYR A 77 2.40 12.88 -12.72
N SER A 78 3.57 13.33 -12.29
CA SER A 78 3.78 14.66 -11.71
C SER A 78 4.00 15.70 -12.82
N ILE A 79 3.00 16.56 -13.04
CA ILE A 79 3.01 17.57 -14.11
C ILE A 79 3.90 18.78 -13.75
N GLY A 80 4.23 18.98 -12.48
CA GLY A 80 5.05 20.11 -12.02
C GLY A 80 5.94 19.77 -10.82
N GLU A 81 7.11 20.38 -10.78
CA GLU A 81 8.10 20.26 -9.70
C GLU A 81 7.76 21.27 -8.61
N LEU A 82 6.94 20.87 -7.63
CA LEU A 82 6.51 21.79 -6.56
C LEU A 82 7.64 22.12 -5.56
N TYR A 83 8.75 21.37 -5.53
CA TYR A 83 9.88 21.63 -4.63
C TYR A 83 11.26 21.30 -5.24
N PRO A 84 11.88 22.22 -6.00
CA PRO A 84 13.26 22.06 -6.48
C PRO A 84 14.32 22.12 -5.35
N GLY A 85 13.93 22.58 -4.15
CA GLY A 85 14.88 23.03 -3.11
C GLY A 85 15.25 22.02 -2.02
N TRP A 86 14.54 20.90 -1.86
CA TRP A 86 14.67 20.09 -0.64
C TRP A 86 15.86 19.10 -0.65
N GLN A 87 16.34 18.68 -1.83
CA GLN A 87 17.49 17.78 -1.93
C GLN A 87 18.85 18.48 -1.77
N LYS A 88 18.94 19.81 -1.89
CA LYS A 88 20.23 20.53 -1.85
C LYS A 88 20.80 20.74 -0.44
N ARG A 89 20.05 20.45 0.63
CA ARG A 89 20.46 20.77 2.02
C ARG A 89 21.06 19.62 2.83
N ARG A 90 21.17 18.40 2.28
CA ARG A 90 21.78 17.25 3.00
C ARG A 90 23.23 16.96 2.61
N GLY A 91 23.88 17.84 1.85
CA GLY A 91 25.23 17.64 1.31
C GLY A 91 26.29 18.65 1.76
N ILE A 92 26.12 19.35 2.89
CA ILE A 92 27.18 20.18 3.47
C ILE A 92 27.34 19.82 4.94
N HIS A 93 28.10 18.75 5.18
CA HIS A 93 28.85 18.51 6.41
C HIS A 93 29.94 17.49 6.09
N HIS A 94 31.06 17.97 5.57
CA HIS A 94 32.42 17.55 5.92
C HIS A 94 33.42 18.46 5.20
#